data_AF-A0A9D4CQZ1-F1
#
_entry.id   AF-A0A9D4CQZ1-F1
#
_cell.length_a   1.000
_cell.length_b   1.000
_cell.length_c   1.000
_cell.angle_alpha   90.00
_cell.angle_beta   90.00
_cell.angle_gamma   90.00
#
_symmetry.space_group_name_H-M   'P 1'
#
loop_
_entity.id
_entity.type
_entity.pdbx_description
1 polymer ?
#
loop_
_entity_poly.entity_id
_entity_poly.type
_entity_poly.pdbx_seq_one_letter_code
_entity_poly.pdbx_strand_id
1 'polypeptide(L)'
;MTRCRTRDITSPTALPQFNLEFFNGGPHNWVGGQMSGLNTVAHDPVFFLHHAFVDFIWELFRNHQFFDCRVDPSSDYPEVTGEHNSTRAMDGLPGYRNIDGYRSYWAQNWYRYEHSPTCPVCNSPYLTCNTARGMCVSIKRTLSLQMAFIADETAASPQEQVALLDIGTVFYAPLPLNQERRWVKLARFVGRGPYSSIIRCQT
;
A
#
# COMPACT_ATOMS: atom_id res chain seq x y z
N MET A 1 16.13 5.88 10.35
CA MET A 1 15.82 6.96 9.40
C MET A 1 16.72 8.16 9.71
N THR A 2 16.99 9.06 8.74
CA THR A 2 17.94 10.18 8.94
C THR A 2 17.38 11.56 8.61
N ARG A 3 16.18 11.64 8.02
CA ARG A 3 15.50 12.89 7.65
C ARG A 3 14.44 13.23 8.69
N CYS A 4 14.21 14.51 8.92
CA CYS A 4 13.33 14.98 9.98
C CYS A 4 12.12 15.79 9.48
N ARG A 5 12.16 16.27 8.23
CA ARG A 5 11.08 17.07 7.65
C ARG A 5 10.46 16.37 6.45
N THR A 6 9.16 16.51 6.26
CA THR A 6 8.43 15.86 5.17
C THR A 6 8.95 16.29 3.81
N ARG A 7 9.28 17.58 3.65
CA ARG A 7 9.93 18.12 2.46
C ARG A 7 11.27 17.45 2.11
N ASP A 8 11.91 16.77 3.05
CA ASP A 8 13.17 16.05 2.81
C ASP A 8 12.94 14.66 2.21
N ILE A 9 11.70 14.16 2.21
CA ILE A 9 11.33 12.82 1.72
C ILE A 9 10.18 12.81 0.70
N THR A 10 9.56 13.95 0.38
CA THR A 10 8.51 14.06 -0.64
C THR A 10 8.86 15.07 -1.73
N SER A 11 8.18 14.95 -2.87
CA SER A 11 8.29 15.96 -3.93
C SER A 11 7.71 17.31 -3.45
N PRO A 12 8.14 18.44 -4.05
CA PRO A 12 9.13 18.58 -5.12
C PRO A 12 10.59 18.72 -4.64
N THR A 13 10.82 18.77 -3.33
CA THR A 13 12.11 19.19 -2.75
C THR A 13 13.05 18.04 -2.40
N ALA A 14 12.52 16.85 -2.12
CA ALA A 14 13.36 15.71 -1.74
C ALA A 14 14.25 15.25 -2.90
N LEU A 15 15.51 14.95 -2.57
CA LEU A 15 16.41 14.31 -3.52
C LEU A 15 15.91 12.90 -3.88
N PRO A 16 16.12 12.40 -5.10
CA PRO A 16 15.58 11.11 -5.55
C PRO A 16 15.89 9.93 -4.62
N GLN A 17 17.07 9.89 -4.01
CA GLN A 17 17.46 8.80 -3.09
C GLN A 17 16.75 8.82 -1.73
N PHE A 18 15.95 9.85 -1.43
CA PHE A 18 15.14 9.97 -0.22
C PHE A 18 13.65 10.15 -0.53
N ASN A 19 13.29 10.32 -1.79
CA ASN A 19 11.93 10.62 -2.19
C ASN A 19 11.06 9.36 -2.16
N LEU A 20 10.07 9.34 -1.26
CA LEU A 20 9.16 8.23 -1.07
C LEU A 20 8.32 7.93 -2.32
N GLU A 21 7.93 8.96 -3.08
CA GLU A 21 7.16 8.80 -4.33
C GLU A 21 7.99 8.10 -5.40
N PHE A 22 9.30 8.41 -5.47
CA PHE A 22 10.23 7.76 -6.38
C PHE A 22 10.37 6.26 -6.08
N PHE A 23 10.58 5.90 -4.81
CA PHE A 23 10.66 4.49 -4.40
C PHE A 23 9.33 3.76 -4.53
N ASN A 24 8.20 4.43 -4.28
CA ASN A 24 6.87 3.89 -4.53
C ASN A 24 6.66 3.52 -6.02
N GLY A 25 7.24 4.28 -6.95
CA GLY A 25 7.12 4.02 -8.38
C GLY A 25 7.80 2.73 -8.86
N GLY A 26 8.82 2.25 -8.16
CA GLY A 26 9.56 1.04 -8.53
C GLY A 26 8.67 -0.22 -8.57
N PRO A 27 8.00 -0.59 -7.45
CA PRO A 27 7.10 -1.73 -7.41
C PRO A 27 5.93 -1.65 -8.38
N HIS A 28 5.33 -0.47 -8.59
CA HIS A 28 4.29 -0.26 -9.60
C HIS A 28 4.77 -0.70 -10.99
N ASN A 29 5.95 -0.26 -11.39
CA ASN A 29 6.55 -0.62 -12.68
C ASN A 29 7.03 -2.08 -12.75
N TRP A 30 7.49 -2.65 -11.62
CA TRP A 30 7.96 -4.02 -11.56
C TRP A 30 6.83 -5.04 -11.72
N VAL A 31 5.67 -4.80 -11.09
CA VAL A 31 4.48 -5.64 -11.28
C VAL A 31 3.93 -5.49 -12.71
N GLY A 32 3.89 -4.25 -13.23
CA GLY A 32 3.46 -3.96 -14.60
C GLY A 32 1.94 -4.12 -14.82
N GLY A 33 1.51 -4.23 -16.08
CA GLY A 33 0.09 -4.39 -16.41
C GLY A 33 -0.77 -3.22 -15.92
N GLN A 34 -1.82 -3.51 -15.16
CA GLN A 34 -2.65 -2.45 -14.55
C GLN A 34 -1.86 -1.63 -13.51
N MET A 35 -0.92 -2.25 -12.79
CA MET A 35 -0.11 -1.61 -11.74
C MET A 35 0.87 -0.55 -12.26
N SER A 36 1.20 -0.50 -13.55
CA SER A 36 2.05 0.57 -14.10
C SER A 36 1.26 1.78 -14.60
N GLY A 37 -0.06 1.67 -14.75
CA GLY A 37 -0.91 2.74 -15.28
C GLY A 37 -1.56 3.57 -14.18
N LEU A 38 -1.27 4.88 -14.11
CA LEU A 38 -1.81 5.79 -13.07
C LEU A 38 -3.34 5.77 -12.96
N ASN A 39 -4.05 5.59 -14.07
CA ASN A 39 -5.52 5.57 -14.12
C ASN A 39 -6.13 4.18 -13.90
N THR A 40 -5.30 3.13 -13.91
CA THR A 40 -5.75 1.72 -13.85
C THR A 40 -5.20 0.97 -12.66
N VAL A 41 -4.19 1.51 -11.98
CA VAL A 41 -3.44 0.87 -10.90
C VAL A 41 -4.36 0.33 -9.80
N ALA A 42 -5.39 1.10 -9.42
CA ALA A 42 -6.33 0.70 -8.39
C ALA A 42 -7.29 -0.45 -8.78
N HIS A 43 -7.28 -0.90 -10.04
CA HIS A 43 -8.02 -2.08 -10.47
C HIS A 43 -7.30 -3.39 -10.11
N ASP A 44 -5.99 -3.34 -9.84
CA ASP A 44 -5.23 -4.48 -9.34
C ASP A 44 -5.29 -4.51 -7.80
N PRO A 45 -5.77 -5.59 -7.14
CA PRO A 45 -5.85 -5.66 -5.69
C PRO A 45 -4.48 -5.52 -4.98
N VAL A 46 -3.37 -5.83 -5.65
CA VAL A 46 -2.01 -5.64 -5.12
C VAL A 46 -1.74 -4.17 -4.79
N PHE A 47 -2.41 -3.24 -5.49
CA PHE A 47 -2.34 -1.80 -5.21
C PHE A 47 -2.55 -1.46 -3.74
N PHE A 48 -3.57 -2.05 -3.12
CA PHE A 48 -3.93 -1.76 -1.74
C PHE A 48 -2.91 -2.30 -0.75
N LEU A 49 -2.35 -3.49 -1.01
CA LEU A 49 -1.29 -4.07 -0.18
C LEU A 49 0.00 -3.26 -0.28
N HIS A 50 0.37 -2.85 -1.50
CA HIS A 50 1.53 -2.00 -1.75
C HIS A 50 1.39 -0.64 -1.05
N HIS A 51 0.26 0.05 -1.22
CA HIS A 51 0.04 1.35 -0.57
C HIS A 51 -0.13 1.24 0.94
N ALA A 52 -0.63 0.12 1.48
CA ALA A 52 -0.61 -0.13 2.92
C ALA A 52 0.82 -0.24 3.46
N PHE A 53 1.74 -0.85 2.70
CA PHE A 53 3.15 -0.91 3.07
C PHE A 53 3.86 0.45 2.93
N VAL A 54 3.52 1.25 1.91
CA VAL A 54 4.03 2.62 1.78
C VAL A 54 3.57 3.49 2.96
N ASP A 55 2.30 3.39 3.37
CA ASP A 55 1.76 4.09 4.54
C ASP A 55 2.42 3.59 5.86
N PHE A 56 2.76 2.30 5.95
CA PHE A 56 3.58 1.80 7.06
C PHE A 56 4.96 2.49 7.15
N ILE A 57 5.68 2.60 6.03
CA ILE A 57 6.97 3.32 6.00
C ILE A 57 6.79 4.79 6.36
N TRP A 58 5.72 5.40 5.87
CA TRP A 58 5.34 6.78 6.20
C TRP A 58 5.12 6.96 7.71
N GLU A 59 4.41 6.06 8.38
CA GLU A 59 4.18 6.14 9.83
C GLU A 59 5.45 5.82 10.65
N LEU A 60 6.36 4.96 10.16
CA LEU A 60 7.69 4.83 10.75
C LEU A 60 8.46 6.16 10.71
N PHE A 61 8.36 6.90 9.61
CA PHE A 61 8.96 8.23 9.48
C PHE A 61 8.32 9.24 10.43
N ARG A 62 7.00 9.28 10.53
CA ARG A 62 6.32 10.19 11.47
C ARG A 62 6.67 9.90 12.91
N ASN A 63 6.82 8.64 13.29
CA ASN A 63 7.31 8.28 14.63
C ASN A 63 8.73 8.81 14.85
N HIS A 64 9.63 8.65 13.88
CA HIS A 64 10.98 9.22 13.93
C HIS A 64 10.96 10.76 14.04
N GLN A 65 10.10 11.44 13.27
CA GLN A 65 9.91 12.90 13.37
C GLN A 65 9.55 13.32 14.79
N PHE A 66 8.58 12.63 15.41
CA PHE A 66 8.10 12.96 16.74
C PHE A 66 9.14 12.66 17.83
N PHE A 67 9.64 11.42 17.89
CA PHE A 67 10.48 10.95 18.98
C PHE A 67 11.93 11.43 18.89
N ASP A 68 12.53 11.39 17.69
CA ASP A 68 13.96 11.66 17.52
C ASP A 68 14.22 13.10 17.07
N CYS A 69 13.37 13.64 16.20
CA CYS A 69 13.56 14.98 15.64
C CYS A 69 12.78 16.09 16.37
N ARG A 70 11.87 15.74 17.29
CA ARG A 70 11.00 16.68 18.02
C ARG A 70 10.17 17.59 17.08
N VAL A 71 9.73 17.03 15.95
CA VAL A 71 8.84 17.68 14.98
C VAL A 71 7.46 17.07 15.13
N ASP A 72 6.42 17.88 15.36
CA ASP A 72 5.04 17.39 15.31
C ASP A 72 4.67 17.04 13.86
N PRO A 73 4.46 15.74 13.55
CA PRO A 73 4.15 15.32 12.19
C PRO A 73 2.86 15.93 11.66
N SER A 74 1.88 16.30 12.50
CA SER A 74 0.62 16.91 12.03
C SER A 74 0.79 18.35 11.54
N SER A 75 1.89 19.01 11.93
CA SER A 75 2.18 20.40 11.59
C SER A 75 3.18 20.55 10.44
N ASP A 76 3.83 19.47 10.03
CA ASP A 76 4.95 19.49 9.07
C ASP A 76 4.49 19.26 7.62
N TYR A 77 3.30 19.74 7.26
CA TYR A 77 2.78 19.63 5.90
C TYR A 77 3.61 20.54 4.95
N PRO A 78 4.14 20.05 3.82
CA PRO A 78 4.92 20.87 2.91
C PRO A 78 4.14 22.05 2.32
N GLU A 79 4.77 23.23 2.22
CA GLU A 79 4.17 24.37 1.53
C GLU A 79 4.17 24.13 0.01
N VAL A 80 3.03 23.68 -0.51
CA VAL A 80 2.83 23.38 -1.94
C VAL A 80 1.51 23.96 -2.45
N THR A 81 1.43 24.19 -3.77
CA THR A 81 0.27 24.78 -4.46
C THR A 81 -0.45 23.76 -5.34
N GLY A 82 -1.60 24.14 -5.90
CA GLY A 82 -2.38 23.28 -6.81
C GLY A 82 -3.07 22.12 -6.10
N GLU A 83 -3.10 20.95 -6.75
CA GLU A 83 -3.79 19.76 -6.26
C GLU A 83 -3.23 19.19 -4.94
N HIS A 84 -2.00 19.56 -4.58
CA HIS A 84 -1.37 19.16 -3.33
C HIS A 84 -1.48 20.20 -2.22
N ASN A 85 -2.11 21.36 -2.49
CA ASN A 85 -2.28 22.41 -1.49
C ASN A 85 -3.02 21.87 -0.25
N SER A 86 -2.53 22.23 0.93
CA SER A 86 -3.02 21.72 2.21
C SER A 86 -4.52 21.96 2.43
N THR A 87 -5.06 23.07 1.91
CA THR A 87 -6.47 23.45 2.05
C THR A 87 -7.38 22.93 0.94
N ARG A 88 -6.82 22.36 -0.13
CA ARG A 88 -7.62 21.76 -1.20
C ARG A 88 -8.41 20.57 -0.65
N ALA A 89 -9.68 20.45 -1.04
CA ALA A 89 -10.49 19.25 -0.79
C ALA A 89 -9.77 18.00 -1.32
N MET A 90 -10.05 16.79 -0.83
CA MET A 90 -9.52 15.56 -1.44
C MET A 90 -10.51 15.03 -2.48
N ASP A 91 -10.01 14.60 -3.64
CA ASP A 91 -10.86 13.99 -4.68
C ASP A 91 -11.47 12.68 -4.19
N GLY A 92 -12.77 12.50 -4.44
CA GLY A 92 -13.51 11.32 -4.00
C GLY A 92 -13.79 11.24 -2.49
N LEU A 93 -13.33 12.21 -1.69
CA LEU A 93 -13.47 12.27 -0.23
C LEU A 93 -14.10 13.61 0.20
N PRO A 94 -15.42 13.79 0.00
CA PRO A 94 -16.09 15.04 0.33
C PRO A 94 -15.99 15.36 1.83
N GLY A 95 -15.79 16.64 2.14
CA GLY A 95 -15.66 17.13 3.53
C GLY A 95 -14.26 17.03 4.12
N TYR A 96 -13.30 16.45 3.40
CA TYR A 96 -11.90 16.38 3.84
C TYR A 96 -10.99 17.18 2.91
N ARG A 97 -10.00 17.85 3.49
CA ARG A 97 -8.91 18.51 2.75
C ARG A 97 -7.63 17.69 2.85
N ASN A 98 -6.65 17.99 2.01
CA ASN A 98 -5.35 17.33 2.03
C ASN A 98 -4.70 17.36 3.43
N ILE A 99 -4.76 18.50 4.12
CA ILE A 99 -4.24 18.63 5.50
C ILE A 99 -4.97 17.75 6.50
N ASP A 100 -6.24 17.42 6.26
CA ASP A 100 -7.02 16.57 7.15
C ASP A 100 -6.58 15.11 7.03
N GLY A 101 -6.16 14.67 5.83
CA GLY A 101 -5.54 13.36 5.60
C GLY A 101 -4.16 13.19 6.25
N TYR A 102 -3.48 14.30 6.56
CA TYR A 102 -2.13 14.34 7.12
C TYR A 102 -2.08 14.25 8.66
N ARG A 103 -3.22 14.43 9.34
CA ARG A 103 -3.30 14.47 10.81
C ARG A 103 -2.87 13.15 11.45
N SER A 104 -2.25 13.21 12.63
CA SER A 104 -1.92 12.03 13.44
C SER A 104 -3.16 11.31 13.96
N TYR A 105 -4.34 11.95 13.90
CA TYR A 105 -5.62 11.39 14.31
C TYR A 105 -5.87 9.99 13.74
N TRP A 106 -5.54 9.76 12.47
CA TRP A 106 -5.77 8.48 11.79
C TRP A 106 -4.94 7.34 12.39
N ALA A 107 -3.62 7.53 12.49
CA ALA A 107 -2.71 6.54 13.07
C ALA A 107 -2.91 6.34 14.59
N GLN A 108 -3.52 7.31 15.27
CA GLN A 108 -3.80 7.20 16.71
C GLN A 108 -5.14 6.52 17.02
N ASN A 109 -6.14 6.64 16.14
CA ASN A 109 -7.52 6.23 16.46
C ASN A 109 -8.11 5.18 15.51
N TRP A 110 -7.55 4.99 14.31
CA TRP A 110 -8.18 4.16 13.27
C TRP A 110 -7.42 2.88 12.99
N TYR A 111 -6.09 2.96 12.89
CA TYR A 111 -5.26 1.82 12.55
C TYR A 111 -3.96 1.82 13.32
N ARG A 112 -3.32 0.65 13.38
CA ARG A 112 -1.94 0.49 13.83
C ARG A 112 -1.27 -0.57 12.96
N TYR A 113 0.00 -0.38 12.67
CA TYR A 113 0.82 -1.37 12.00
C TYR A 113 1.54 -2.25 13.01
N GLU A 114 1.73 -3.51 12.65
CA GLU A 114 2.65 -4.39 13.35
C GLU A 114 4.07 -4.17 12.81
N HIS A 115 5.07 -4.36 13.66
CA HIS A 115 6.46 -4.29 13.22
C HIS A 115 6.80 -5.42 12.26
N SER A 116 7.72 -5.16 11.32
CA SER A 116 8.26 -6.22 10.47
C SER A 116 8.92 -7.31 11.32
N PRO A 117 8.84 -8.60 10.92
CA PRO A 117 9.51 -9.68 11.64
C PRO A 117 11.00 -9.41 11.82
N THR A 118 11.53 -9.77 12.99
CA THR A 118 12.93 -9.50 13.36
C THR A 118 13.70 -10.79 13.58
N CYS A 119 15.01 -10.75 13.28
CA CYS A 119 15.89 -11.86 13.61
C CYS A 119 15.95 -12.09 15.13
N PRO A 120 16.16 -13.34 15.61
CA PRO A 120 16.44 -14.54 14.82
C PRO A 120 15.18 -15.29 14.32
N VAL A 121 13.98 -14.90 14.75
CA VAL A 121 12.73 -15.62 14.45
C VAL A 121 11.82 -14.79 13.55
N CYS A 122 11.77 -15.13 12.26
CA CYS A 122 10.98 -14.41 11.26
C CYS A 122 9.50 -14.80 11.20
N ASN A 123 9.10 -15.85 11.93
CA ASN A 123 7.73 -16.29 12.13
C ASN A 123 6.86 -16.33 10.85
N SER A 124 7.44 -16.76 9.73
CA SER A 124 6.76 -16.92 8.45
C SER A 124 7.48 -17.98 7.63
N PRO A 125 6.77 -18.88 6.92
CA PRO A 125 7.38 -19.86 6.03
C PRO A 125 8.04 -19.21 4.80
N TYR A 126 7.72 -17.95 4.50
CA TYR A 126 8.25 -17.21 3.35
C TYR A 126 9.46 -16.35 3.69
N LEU A 127 9.88 -16.29 4.96
CA LEU A 127 10.98 -15.46 5.43
C LEU A 127 12.07 -16.29 6.09
N THR A 128 13.32 -15.88 5.90
CA THR A 128 14.48 -16.41 6.62
C THR A 128 15.30 -15.28 7.22
N CYS A 129 15.96 -15.54 8.36
CA CYS A 129 16.79 -14.53 9.01
C CYS A 129 18.10 -14.37 8.24
N ASN A 130 18.33 -13.17 7.71
CA ASN A 130 19.65 -12.77 7.26
C ASN A 130 20.44 -12.24 8.47
N THR A 131 21.21 -13.12 9.11
CA THR A 131 21.98 -12.80 10.32
C THR A 131 23.00 -11.69 10.10
N ALA A 132 23.59 -11.59 8.91
CA ALA A 132 24.57 -10.54 8.58
C ALA A 132 23.93 -9.14 8.56
N ARG A 133 22.65 -9.04 8.18
CA ARG A 133 21.90 -7.78 8.14
C ARG A 133 21.01 -7.58 9.35
N GLY A 134 20.85 -8.59 10.21
CA GLY A 134 19.92 -8.56 11.35
C GLY A 134 18.45 -8.42 10.94
N MET A 135 18.07 -8.83 9.73
CA MET A 135 16.73 -8.62 9.18
C MET A 135 16.16 -9.89 8.56
N CYS A 136 14.84 -10.06 8.67
CA CYS A 136 14.11 -11.09 7.96
C CYS A 136 13.97 -10.73 6.48
N VAL A 137 14.34 -11.66 5.61
CA VAL A 137 14.30 -11.49 4.15
C VAL A 137 13.52 -12.62 3.51
N SER A 138 12.94 -12.38 2.34
CA SER A 138 12.25 -13.41 1.57
C SER A 138 13.20 -14.58 1.27
N ILE A 139 12.69 -15.81 1.42
CA ILE A 139 13.43 -17.00 1.01
C ILE A 139 13.67 -16.97 -0.50
N LYS A 140 14.80 -17.53 -0.96
CA LYS A 140 15.03 -17.73 -2.38
C LYS A 140 14.00 -18.72 -2.91
N ARG A 141 13.40 -18.43 -4.06
CA ARG A 141 12.51 -19.38 -4.75
C ARG A 141 13.37 -20.55 -5.23
N THR A 142 13.28 -21.69 -4.58
CA THR A 142 13.85 -22.95 -5.06
C THR A 142 12.95 -23.53 -6.14
N LEU A 143 13.51 -24.26 -7.12
CA LEU A 143 12.77 -24.85 -8.25
C LEU A 143 11.56 -25.70 -7.80
N SER A 144 11.59 -26.30 -6.60
CA SER A 144 10.47 -27.05 -6.03
C SER A 144 9.24 -26.19 -5.70
N LEU A 145 9.44 -24.95 -5.23
CA LEU A 145 8.35 -23.99 -4.96
C LEU A 145 7.76 -23.41 -6.25
N GLN A 146 8.53 -23.41 -7.35
CA GLN A 146 8.04 -23.01 -8.66
C GLN A 146 7.12 -24.07 -9.26
N MET A 147 7.42 -25.36 -9.07
CA MET A 147 6.55 -26.46 -9.51
C MET A 147 5.27 -26.57 -8.67
N ALA A 148 5.29 -26.22 -7.38
CA ALA A 148 4.09 -26.23 -6.54
C ALA A 148 3.06 -25.18 -6.97
N PHE A 149 3.49 -24.00 -7.40
CA PHE A 149 2.61 -22.96 -7.95
C PHE A 149 2.01 -23.36 -9.31
N ILE A 150 2.80 -24.00 -10.18
CA ILE A 150 2.30 -24.51 -11.46
C ILE A 150 1.35 -25.70 -11.27
N ALA A 151 1.60 -26.54 -10.27
CA ALA A 151 0.73 -27.68 -9.95
C ALA A 151 -0.66 -27.22 -9.48
N ASP A 152 -0.75 -26.11 -8.74
CA ASP A 152 -2.03 -25.53 -8.28
C ASP A 152 -2.85 -24.95 -9.44
N GLU A 153 -2.22 -24.28 -10.41
CA GLU A 153 -2.87 -23.85 -11.67
C GLU A 153 -3.39 -25.04 -12.49
N THR A 154 -2.68 -26.17 -12.48
CA THR A 154 -3.10 -27.38 -13.22
C THR A 154 -4.13 -28.25 -12.47
N ALA A 155 -4.40 -27.95 -11.20
CA ALA A 155 -5.38 -28.65 -10.38
C ALA A 155 -6.80 -28.08 -10.49
N ALA A 156 -6.97 -26.93 -11.15
CA ALA A 156 -8.27 -26.42 -11.53
C ALA A 156 -8.95 -27.37 -12.52
N SER A 157 -10.19 -27.78 -12.21
CA SER A 157 -10.89 -28.84 -12.95
C SER A 157 -11.08 -28.50 -14.44
N PRO A 158 -11.12 -29.49 -15.35
CA PRO A 158 -11.28 -29.27 -16.79
C PRO A 158 -12.57 -28.57 -17.24
N GLN A 159 -13.50 -28.27 -16.31
CA GLN A 159 -14.76 -27.60 -16.63
C GLN A 159 -14.69 -26.06 -16.61
N GLU A 160 -13.58 -25.46 -16.16
CA GLU A 160 -13.38 -23.99 -16.24
C GLU A 160 -12.45 -23.55 -17.37
N GLN A 161 -11.95 -24.47 -18.22
CA GLN A 161 -11.01 -24.16 -19.31
C GLN A 161 -11.66 -23.83 -20.67
N VAL A 162 -12.99 -23.72 -20.77
CA VAL A 162 -13.67 -23.33 -22.02
C VAL A 162 -14.19 -21.89 -21.94
N ALA A 163 -13.29 -20.92 -22.10
CA ALA A 163 -13.61 -19.57 -22.60
C ALA A 163 -12.33 -18.76 -22.93
N LEU A 164 -11.36 -19.34 -23.61
CA LEU A 164 -10.25 -18.57 -24.17
C LEU A 164 -9.99 -19.02 -25.60
N LEU A 165 -10.91 -18.68 -26.50
CA LEU A 165 -10.70 -18.50 -27.93
C LEU A 165 -11.93 -17.77 -28.47
N ASP A 166 -11.97 -16.44 -28.31
CA ASP A 166 -12.60 -15.57 -29.29
C ASP A 166 -11.90 -14.22 -29.30
N ILE A 167 -11.32 -13.94 -30.46
CA ILE A 167 -10.59 -12.74 -30.80
C ILE A 167 -11.63 -11.64 -31.06
N GLY A 168 -11.55 -10.57 -30.29
CA GLY A 168 -12.12 -9.26 -30.63
C GLY A 168 -13.65 -9.18 -30.63
N THR A 169 -14.22 -8.66 -29.54
CA THR A 169 -15.26 -7.61 -29.55
C THR A 169 -15.38 -7.07 -28.14
N VAL A 170 -14.99 -5.80 -27.93
CA VAL A 170 -15.29 -5.07 -26.70
C VAL A 170 -16.76 -4.68 -26.77
N PHE A 171 -17.62 -5.36 -26.01
CA PHE A 171 -18.98 -4.87 -25.76
C PHE A 171 -18.91 -3.76 -24.72
N TYR A 172 -19.01 -2.51 -25.16
CA TYR A 172 -19.38 -1.42 -24.28
C TYR A 172 -20.84 -1.60 -23.86
N ALA A 173 -21.07 -2.09 -22.65
CA ALA A 173 -22.37 -1.92 -22.00
C ALA A 173 -22.38 -0.54 -21.33
N PRO A 174 -23.28 0.38 -21.70
CA PRO A 174 -23.43 1.64 -20.99
C PRO A 174 -24.09 1.36 -19.64
N LEU A 175 -23.30 1.32 -18.57
CA LEU A 175 -23.83 1.31 -17.21
C LEU A 175 -24.16 2.75 -16.78
N PRO A 176 -25.32 2.98 -16.16
CA PRO A 176 -25.93 4.30 -16.04
C PRO A 176 -25.11 5.28 -15.19
N LEU A 177 -25.00 6.51 -15.70
CA LEU A 177 -24.62 7.71 -14.95
C LEU A 177 -25.55 7.86 -13.76
N ASN A 178 -25.05 7.57 -12.55
CA ASN A 178 -25.42 8.13 -11.24
C ASN A 178 -25.25 7.08 -10.14
N GLN A 179 -24.01 6.85 -9.73
CA GLN A 179 -23.74 6.50 -8.34
C GLN A 179 -22.33 6.97 -7.97
N GLU A 180 -22.29 7.96 -7.07
CA GLU A 180 -21.11 8.46 -6.41
C GLU A 180 -20.30 7.29 -5.84
N ARG A 181 -19.17 6.94 -6.46
CA ARG A 181 -18.29 5.94 -5.88
C ARG A 181 -17.45 6.58 -4.78
N ARG A 182 -18.01 6.53 -3.57
CA ARG A 182 -17.32 6.83 -2.32
C ARG A 182 -16.32 5.72 -2.07
N TRP A 183 -15.03 6.05 -2.11
CA TRP A 183 -13.97 5.10 -1.79
C TRP A 183 -13.17 5.61 -0.60
N VAL A 184 -13.44 5.01 0.55
CA VAL A 184 -12.68 5.25 1.79
C VAL A 184 -11.42 4.40 1.76
N LYS A 185 -10.30 4.95 2.25
CA LYS A 185 -9.09 4.20 2.61
C LYS A 185 -9.51 2.87 3.27
N LEU A 186 -9.20 1.74 2.63
CA LEU A 186 -9.28 0.41 3.25
C LEU A 186 -8.08 0.25 4.20
N ALA A 187 -8.06 1.08 5.24
CA ALA A 187 -7.39 0.77 6.48
C ALA A 187 -8.38 -0.01 7.34
N ARG A 188 -7.91 -1.07 7.98
CA ARG A 188 -8.69 -1.89 8.91
C ARG A 188 -9.40 -1.00 9.94
N PHE A 189 -10.71 -0.81 9.80
CA PHE A 189 -11.54 -0.11 10.76
C PHE A 189 -11.57 -0.92 12.07
N VAL A 190 -10.94 -0.42 13.13
CA VAL A 190 -11.21 -0.89 14.49
C VAL A 190 -12.50 -0.20 14.96
N GLY A 191 -13.65 -0.65 14.46
CA GLY A 191 -14.95 -0.31 15.01
C GLY A 191 -15.30 -1.24 16.18
N ARG A 192 -15.57 -0.70 17.37
CA ARG A 192 -16.24 -1.44 18.44
C ARG A 192 -17.72 -1.63 18.06
N GLY A 193 -18.05 -2.76 17.41
CA GLY A 193 -19.43 -3.12 17.04
C GLY A 193 -19.60 -4.62 16.78
N PRO A 194 -20.82 -5.18 16.90
CA PRO A 194 -21.07 -6.61 17.16
C PRO A 194 -20.99 -7.55 15.95
N TYR A 195 -20.52 -7.11 14.79
CA TYR A 195 -20.35 -7.97 13.62
C TYR A 195 -18.86 -8.17 13.32
N SER A 196 -18.23 -9.03 14.13
CA SER A 196 -16.82 -9.40 13.98
C SER A 196 -16.65 -10.58 13.03
N SER A 197 -16.18 -10.30 11.82
CA SER A 197 -15.58 -11.32 10.95
C SER A 197 -14.07 -11.13 10.96
N ILE A 198 -13.38 -12.09 11.56
CA ILE A 198 -11.93 -12.11 11.76
C ILE A 198 -11.27 -12.55 10.44
N ILE A 199 -10.44 -11.69 9.82
CA ILE A 199 -9.36 -12.18 8.95
C ILE A 199 -8.14 -12.39 9.83
N ARG A 200 -7.95 -13.63 10.27
CA ARG A 200 -6.67 -14.13 10.75
C ARG A 200 -5.86 -14.43 9.50
N CYS A 201 -4.80 -13.67 9.23
CA CYS A 201 -3.62 -14.30 8.65
C CYS A 201 -3.01 -15.10 9.79
N GLN A 202 -3.33 -16.38 9.88
CA GLN A 202 -2.51 -17.30 10.64
C GLN A 202 -1.14 -17.34 9.97
N THR A 203 -0.11 -17.22 10.82
CA THR A 203 1.32 -17.33 10.52
C THR A 203 1.69 -18.67 9.93
#